data_AF-J3JUH6-F1
#
_entry.id   AF-J3JUH6-F1
#
_cell.length_a   1.000
_cell.length_b   1.000
_cell.length_c   1.000
_cell.angle_alpha   90.00
_cell.angle_beta   90.00
_cell.angle_gamma   90.00
#
_symmetry.space_group_name_H-M   'P 1'
#
loop_
_entity.id
_entity.type
_entity.pdbx_description
1 polymer ?
#
loop_
_entity_poly.entity_id
_entity_poly.type
_entity_poly.pdbx_seq_one_letter_code
_entity_poly.pdbx_strand_id
1 'polypeptide(L)'
;MYAKRAQTILNLELAKRLNDYLEASTFIRSYAVTRPQKTETHIHQAAVQQHFKAKFYCTAPGVDTNTFERVCEETLSSLADYFEDLVASDATLEKGDVMYGVGVLTIDLGPLGTYVVNRQSPNKQIWLSSPTSGPKRFDYVAKEDCWVYRHDGQTLHGVLKTEFESMLGRKLSVSNCAHSSSIA
;
A
#
# COMPACT_ATOMS: atom_id res chain seq x y z
N MET A 1 29.82 3.90 35.46
CA MET A 1 29.85 2.69 34.59
C MET A 1 28.49 2.30 34.00
N TYR A 2 27.36 2.75 34.55
CA TYR A 2 26.01 2.37 34.06
C TYR A 2 25.57 3.05 32.74
N ALA A 3 25.92 4.33 32.53
CA ALA A 3 25.48 5.09 31.34
C ALA A 3 26.01 4.53 30.00
N LYS A 4 27.26 4.03 29.98
CA LYS A 4 27.85 3.43 28.77
C LYS A 4 27.16 2.12 28.39
N ARG A 5 26.74 1.32 29.37
CA ARG A 5 26.00 0.05 29.13
C ARG A 5 24.60 0.31 28.58
N ALA A 6 23.89 1.31 29.10
CA ALA A 6 22.57 1.69 28.59
C ALA A 6 22.61 2.15 27.12
N GLN A 7 23.63 2.96 26.76
CA GLN A 7 23.81 3.41 25.38
C GLN A 7 24.12 2.25 24.42
N THR A 8 24.91 1.27 24.86
CA THR A 8 25.21 0.07 24.07
C THR A 8 23.95 -0.75 23.79
N ILE A 9 23.06 -0.90 24.78
CA ILE A 9 21.79 -1.65 24.60
C ILE A 9 20.87 -0.92 23.61
N LEU A 10 20.74 0.40 23.71
CA LEU A 10 19.93 1.18 22.78
C LEU A 10 20.46 1.08 21.34
N ASN A 11 21.78 1.13 21.16
CA ASN A 11 22.39 1.01 19.83
C ASN A 11 22.22 -0.40 19.23
N LEU A 12 22.26 -1.44 20.05
CA LEU A 12 21.99 -2.81 19.62
C LEU A 12 20.53 -3.00 19.20
N GLU A 13 19.59 -2.40 19.92
CA GLU A 13 18.17 -2.48 19.60
C GLU A 13 17.81 -1.71 18.32
N LEU A 14 18.41 -0.54 18.12
CA LEU A 14 18.28 0.22 16.88
C LEU A 14 18.87 -0.54 15.67
N ALA A 15 20.01 -1.22 15.86
CA ALA A 15 20.61 -2.04 14.82
C ALA A 15 19.74 -3.24 14.42
N LYS A 16 19.06 -3.87 15.39
CA LYS A 16 18.09 -4.94 15.12
C LYS A 16 16.89 -4.43 14.32
N ARG A 17 16.28 -3.32 14.75
CA ARG A 17 15.16 -2.69 14.04
C ARG A 17 15.52 -2.29 12.60
N LEU A 18 16.75 -1.82 12.38
CA LEU A 18 17.25 -1.50 11.04
C LEU A 18 17.42 -2.76 10.19
N ASN A 19 17.88 -3.87 10.78
CA ASN A 19 18.03 -5.15 10.09
C ASN A 19 16.67 -5.75 9.73
N ASP A 20 15.68 -5.70 10.64
CA ASP A 20 14.33 -6.18 10.38
C ASP A 20 13.66 -5.40 9.22
N TYR A 21 13.92 -4.09 9.13
CA TYR A 21 13.51 -3.26 8.00
C TYR A 21 14.21 -3.65 6.69
N LEU A 22 15.52 -3.95 6.74
CA LEU A 22 16.29 -4.38 5.58
C LEU A 22 15.85 -5.77 5.09
N GLU A 23 15.57 -6.71 5.99
CA GLU A 23 15.03 -8.03 5.66
C GLU A 23 13.63 -7.93 5.04
N ALA A 24 12.73 -7.10 5.61
CA ALA A 24 11.44 -6.82 5.00
C ALA A 24 11.57 -6.20 3.59
N SER A 25 12.56 -5.32 3.39
CA SER A 25 12.83 -4.73 2.07
C SER A 25 13.45 -5.72 1.06
N THR A 26 14.24 -6.68 1.55
CA THR A 26 14.91 -7.71 0.74
C THR A 26 13.93 -8.80 0.33
N PHE A 27 13.01 -9.16 1.23
CA PHE A 27 11.89 -10.05 0.94
C PHE A 27 11.06 -9.51 -0.23
N ILE A 28 10.70 -8.22 -0.23
CA ILE A 28 9.98 -7.57 -1.35
C ILE A 28 10.82 -7.53 -2.65
N ARG A 29 12.15 -7.40 -2.56
CA ARG A 29 13.03 -7.42 -3.74
C ARG A 29 13.12 -8.80 -4.40
N SER A 30 13.07 -9.89 -3.64
CA SER A 30 13.23 -11.25 -4.18
C SER A 30 12.09 -11.64 -5.14
N TYR A 31 10.87 -11.14 -4.91
CA TYR A 31 9.71 -11.40 -5.77
C TYR A 31 9.71 -10.59 -7.09
N ALA A 32 10.62 -9.62 -7.26
CA ALA A 32 10.61 -8.72 -8.43
C ALA A 32 11.38 -9.26 -9.66
N VAL A 33 11.97 -10.45 -9.60
CA VAL A 33 12.84 -10.99 -10.66
C VAL A 33 12.29 -12.28 -11.25
N THR A 34 11.31 -12.17 -12.15
CA THR A 34 11.15 -13.06 -13.31
C THR A 34 10.28 -12.36 -14.35
N ARG A 35 10.92 -11.58 -15.22
CA ARG A 35 10.27 -10.93 -16.37
C ARG A 35 10.50 -11.78 -17.62
N PRO A 36 9.48 -12.42 -18.22
CA PRO A 36 9.62 -12.99 -19.56
C PRO A 36 9.55 -11.86 -20.60
N GLN A 37 10.48 -11.87 -21.55
CA GLN A 37 10.46 -10.94 -22.69
C GLN A 37 9.35 -11.34 -23.67
N LYS A 38 8.45 -10.40 -24.01
CA LYS A 38 7.50 -10.57 -25.13
C LYS A 38 8.01 -9.80 -26.35
N THR A 39 8.08 -10.52 -27.46
CA THR A 39 8.46 -10.06 -28.79
C THR A 39 7.36 -9.23 -29.44
N GLU A 40 7.78 -8.20 -30.18
CA GLU A 40 6.92 -7.29 -30.94
C GLU A 40 6.30 -7.98 -32.16
N THR A 41 5.01 -7.73 -32.39
CA THR A 41 4.42 -7.81 -33.73
C THR A 41 3.53 -6.59 -33.95
N HIS A 42 3.89 -5.79 -34.96
CA HIS A 42 3.15 -4.66 -35.50
C HIS A 42 1.95 -5.15 -36.32
N ILE A 43 0.72 -4.68 -36.02
CA ILE A 43 -0.32 -4.42 -37.04
C ILE A 43 -1.15 -3.20 -36.65
N HIS A 44 -1.29 -2.26 -37.58
CA HIS A 44 -2.12 -1.04 -37.55
C HIS A 44 -3.60 -1.33 -37.81
N GLN A 45 -4.49 -0.59 -37.12
CA GLN A 45 -5.77 0.03 -37.56
C GLN A 45 -6.67 0.24 -36.33
N ALA A 46 -7.54 1.24 -36.17
CA ALA A 46 -7.67 2.62 -36.62
C ALA A 46 -8.81 3.22 -35.72
N ALA A 47 -8.68 4.48 -35.31
CA ALA A 47 -9.74 5.39 -34.86
C ALA A 47 -10.76 4.95 -33.78
N VAL A 48 -10.41 5.16 -32.51
CA VAL A 48 -11.30 5.82 -31.52
C VAL A 48 -10.44 6.81 -30.72
N GLN A 49 -10.31 8.03 -31.23
CA GLN A 49 -9.72 9.14 -30.48
C GLN A 49 -10.77 9.70 -29.51
N GLN A 50 -10.83 9.15 -28.31
CA GLN A 50 -11.30 9.89 -27.15
C GLN A 50 -10.18 9.94 -26.09
N HIS A 51 -9.25 10.86 -26.33
CA HIS A 51 -8.60 11.75 -25.36
C HIS A 51 -8.06 11.26 -24.00
N PHE A 52 -7.84 9.97 -23.74
CA PHE A 52 -7.17 9.52 -22.51
C PHE A 52 -5.65 9.30 -22.71
N LYS A 53 -4.91 10.36 -23.04
CA LYS A 53 -3.43 10.33 -23.10
C LYS A 53 -2.81 11.58 -22.47
N ALA A 54 -2.80 11.61 -21.14
CA ALA A 54 -1.73 12.14 -20.27
C ALA A 54 -2.21 11.88 -18.82
N LYS A 55 -1.46 11.28 -17.89
CA LYS A 55 -0.06 11.52 -17.55
C LYS A 55 0.52 10.29 -16.83
N PHE A 56 1.65 9.83 -17.32
CA PHE A 56 2.52 8.87 -16.64
C PHE A 56 3.20 9.58 -15.45
N TYR A 57 2.63 9.51 -14.25
CA TYR A 57 3.11 10.33 -13.13
C TYR A 57 4.29 9.73 -12.37
N CYS A 58 5.50 9.66 -12.95
CA CYS A 58 6.75 9.46 -12.18
C CYS A 58 6.94 10.58 -11.18
N THR A 59 6.40 10.37 -9.96
CA THR A 59 6.22 11.39 -8.94
C THR A 59 5.21 12.42 -9.44
N ALA A 60 4.05 12.57 -8.80
CA ALA A 60 3.26 13.78 -9.05
C ALA A 60 4.16 14.97 -8.70
N PRO A 61 4.60 15.81 -9.66
CA PRO A 61 5.35 17.00 -9.30
C PRO A 61 4.32 17.95 -8.68
N GLY A 62 4.30 18.05 -7.36
CA GLY A 62 3.40 19.01 -6.70
C GLY A 62 3.07 18.74 -5.25
N VAL A 63 3.22 17.50 -4.75
CA VAL A 63 2.95 17.22 -3.34
C VAL A 63 4.23 17.48 -2.55
N ASP A 64 4.23 18.54 -1.74
CA ASP A 64 5.34 18.81 -0.82
C ASP A 64 5.42 17.71 0.25
N THR A 65 6.55 17.64 0.95
CA THR A 65 6.80 16.57 1.92
C THR A 65 5.81 16.62 3.08
N ASN A 66 5.43 17.80 3.57
CA ASN A 66 4.50 17.91 4.70
C ASN A 66 3.10 17.44 4.29
N THR A 67 2.62 17.86 3.13
CA THR A 67 1.35 17.36 2.58
C THR A 67 1.37 15.85 2.39
N PHE A 68 2.46 15.29 1.83
CA PHE A 68 2.59 13.85 1.66
C PHE A 68 2.51 13.10 3.00
N GLU A 69 3.29 13.52 3.99
CA GLU A 69 3.32 12.86 5.30
C GLU A 69 1.95 12.89 5.97
N ARG A 70 1.26 14.04 5.90
CA ARG A 70 -0.09 14.22 6.46
C ARG A 70 -1.11 13.31 5.77
N VAL A 71 -1.18 13.32 4.44
CA VAL A 71 -2.13 12.51 3.66
C VAL A 71 -1.87 11.02 3.89
N CYS A 72 -0.60 10.59 3.96
CA CYS A 72 -0.30 9.21 4.30
C CYS A 72 -0.80 8.83 5.69
N GLU A 73 -0.57 9.68 6.70
CA GLU A 73 -1.01 9.44 8.07
C GLU A 73 -2.53 9.32 8.15
N GLU A 74 -3.25 10.28 7.55
CA GLU A 74 -4.71 10.29 7.47
C GLU A 74 -5.25 9.03 6.76
N THR A 75 -4.63 8.64 5.64
CA THR A 75 -5.00 7.43 4.89
C THR A 75 -4.81 6.16 5.74
N LEU A 76 -3.61 5.97 6.30
CA LEU A 76 -3.26 4.72 7.00
C LEU A 76 -4.01 4.60 8.33
N SER A 77 -4.17 5.70 9.07
CA SER A 77 -4.98 5.72 10.30
C SER A 77 -6.44 5.38 9.99
N SER A 78 -7.03 5.98 8.95
CA SER A 78 -8.43 5.71 8.60
C SER A 78 -8.65 4.28 8.07
N LEU A 79 -7.65 3.69 7.40
CA LEU A 79 -7.69 2.28 7.03
C LEU A 79 -7.55 1.37 8.25
N ALA A 80 -6.66 1.71 9.20
CA ALA A 80 -6.48 0.95 10.43
C ALA A 80 -7.79 0.86 11.21
N ASP A 81 -8.42 2.00 11.51
CA ASP A 81 -9.71 2.05 12.22
C ASP A 81 -10.78 1.21 11.51
N TYR A 82 -10.87 1.33 10.17
CA TYR A 82 -11.83 0.58 9.37
C TYR A 82 -11.62 -0.94 9.46
N PHE A 83 -10.37 -1.39 9.36
CA PHE A 83 -10.06 -2.82 9.39
C PHE A 83 -10.13 -3.40 10.81
N GLU A 84 -9.82 -2.63 11.85
CA GLU A 84 -10.04 -3.03 13.24
C GLU A 84 -11.52 -3.33 13.48
N ASP A 85 -12.41 -2.41 13.09
CA ASP A 85 -13.86 -2.63 13.17
C ASP A 85 -14.33 -3.81 12.31
N LEU A 86 -13.75 -3.98 11.11
CA LEU A 86 -14.10 -5.07 10.21
C LEU A 86 -13.72 -6.44 10.80
N VAL A 87 -12.50 -6.58 11.32
CA VAL A 87 -12.01 -7.82 11.93
C VAL A 87 -12.78 -8.14 13.21
N ALA A 88 -13.12 -7.13 14.02
CA ALA A 88 -13.91 -7.33 15.24
C ALA A 88 -15.36 -7.75 14.97
N SER A 89 -15.95 -7.34 13.83
CA SER A 89 -17.36 -7.58 13.51
C SER A 89 -17.62 -8.82 12.65
N ASP A 90 -16.61 -9.32 11.92
CA ASP A 90 -16.79 -10.42 10.98
C ASP A 90 -16.29 -11.76 11.55
N ALA A 91 -17.20 -12.71 11.77
CA ALA A 91 -16.87 -14.04 12.31
C ALA A 91 -15.90 -14.83 11.41
N THR A 92 -15.81 -14.53 10.11
CA THR A 92 -14.84 -15.18 9.21
C THR A 92 -13.40 -14.75 9.49
N LEU A 93 -13.23 -13.61 10.17
CA LEU A 93 -11.94 -13.01 10.52
C LEU A 93 -11.62 -13.14 12.01
N GLU A 94 -12.22 -14.08 12.73
CA GLU A 94 -12.03 -14.26 14.20
C GLU A 94 -10.56 -14.39 14.62
N LYS A 95 -9.69 -14.91 13.74
CA LYS A 95 -8.25 -15.05 13.99
C LYS A 95 -7.42 -13.87 13.47
N GLY A 96 -8.06 -12.86 12.92
CA GLY A 96 -7.41 -11.70 12.36
C GLY A 96 -6.97 -10.71 13.43
N ASP A 97 -5.98 -9.90 13.10
CA ASP A 97 -5.49 -8.81 13.93
C ASP A 97 -5.02 -7.66 13.04
N VAL A 98 -5.14 -6.43 13.55
CA VAL A 98 -4.75 -5.21 12.83
C VAL A 98 -3.76 -4.43 13.69
N MET A 99 -2.62 -4.09 13.09
CA MET A 99 -1.54 -3.39 13.77
C MET A 99 -1.12 -2.19 12.93
N TYR A 100 -1.25 -0.99 13.47
CA TYR A 100 -0.76 0.24 12.84
C TYR A 100 0.34 0.91 13.67
N GLY A 101 1.48 1.20 13.05
CA GLY A 101 2.57 1.91 13.72
C GLY A 101 3.70 2.32 12.78
N VAL A 102 4.29 3.49 13.03
CA VAL A 102 5.47 4.02 12.30
C VAL A 102 5.25 4.05 10.77
N GLY A 103 4.03 4.34 10.32
CA GLY A 103 3.67 4.37 8.90
C GLY A 103 3.53 2.99 8.24
N VAL A 104 3.45 1.92 9.02
CA VAL A 104 3.17 0.56 8.56
C VAL A 104 1.85 0.09 9.15
N LEU A 105 0.90 -0.27 8.30
CA LEU A 105 -0.34 -0.94 8.63
C LEU A 105 -0.23 -2.42 8.22
N THR A 106 -0.38 -3.31 9.17
CA THR A 106 -0.43 -4.76 8.96
C THR A 106 -1.83 -5.25 9.29
N ILE A 107 -2.44 -5.98 8.36
CA ILE A 107 -3.75 -6.63 8.53
C ILE A 107 -3.49 -8.13 8.39
N ASP A 108 -3.40 -8.82 9.51
CA ASP A 108 -3.27 -10.27 9.55
C ASP A 108 -4.68 -10.89 9.54
N LEU A 109 -4.96 -11.77 8.58
CA LEU A 109 -6.23 -12.49 8.49
C LEU A 109 -6.01 -13.99 8.76
N GLY A 110 -4.88 -14.34 9.38
CA GLY A 110 -4.50 -15.71 9.70
C GLY A 110 -4.36 -16.58 8.43
N PRO A 111 -5.14 -17.66 8.27
CA PRO A 111 -5.05 -18.55 7.11
C PRO A 111 -5.32 -17.86 5.75
N LEU A 112 -6.00 -16.71 5.75
CA LEU A 112 -6.33 -15.95 4.53
C LEU A 112 -5.16 -15.06 4.06
N GLY A 113 -4.08 -15.01 4.85
CA GLY A 113 -2.87 -14.26 4.55
C GLY A 113 -2.80 -12.90 5.26
N THR A 114 -1.73 -12.18 4.97
CA THR A 114 -1.41 -10.91 5.64
C THR A 114 -1.21 -9.81 4.60
N TYR A 115 -1.89 -8.69 4.80
CA TYR A 115 -1.70 -7.48 4.02
C TYR A 115 -0.76 -6.54 4.77
N VAL A 116 0.16 -5.91 4.03
CA VAL A 116 1.04 -4.87 4.58
C VAL A 116 0.94 -3.63 3.72
N VAL A 117 0.50 -2.52 4.31
CA VAL A 117 0.41 -1.20 3.69
C VAL A 117 1.44 -0.28 4.35
N ASN A 118 2.42 0.19 3.59
CA ASN A 118 3.59 0.88 4.13
C ASN A 118 3.80 2.25 3.47
N ARG A 119 3.98 3.29 4.28
CA ARG A 119 4.43 4.61 3.84
C ARG A 119 5.90 4.56 3.39
N GLN A 120 6.16 5.05 2.18
CA GLN A 120 7.50 5.14 1.60
C GLN A 120 7.85 6.59 1.33
N SER A 121 8.24 7.31 2.39
CA SER A 121 8.57 8.73 2.37
C SER A 121 9.62 9.15 1.34
N PRO A 122 10.74 8.41 1.13
CA PRO A 122 11.73 8.79 0.12
C PRO A 122 11.15 8.86 -1.30
N ASN A 123 10.17 8.00 -1.59
CA ASN A 123 9.55 7.90 -2.91
C ASN A 123 8.23 8.68 -3.01
N LYS A 124 7.71 9.19 -1.89
CA LYS A 124 6.36 9.76 -1.77
C LYS A 124 5.27 8.80 -2.25
N GLN A 125 5.33 7.56 -1.77
CA GLN A 125 4.42 6.49 -2.17
C GLN A 125 3.83 5.77 -0.96
N ILE A 126 2.73 5.06 -1.21
CA ILE A 126 2.28 3.95 -0.35
C ILE A 126 2.55 2.64 -1.09
N TRP A 127 3.12 1.67 -0.41
CA TRP A 127 3.34 0.33 -0.95
C TRP A 127 2.37 -0.65 -0.29
N LEU A 128 1.78 -1.52 -1.09
CA LEU A 128 0.93 -2.62 -0.66
C LEU A 128 1.66 -3.93 -0.91
N SER A 129 1.68 -4.82 0.06
CA SER A 129 1.88 -6.25 -0.12
C SER A 129 0.55 -6.94 0.08
N SER A 130 -0.02 -7.52 -0.97
CA SER A 130 -1.26 -8.31 -0.92
C SER A 130 -0.95 -9.80 -1.06
N PRO A 131 -1.58 -10.69 -0.27
CA PRO A 131 -1.49 -12.14 -0.46
C PRO A 131 -2.15 -12.60 -1.77
N THR A 132 -3.03 -11.79 -2.37
CA THR A 132 -3.77 -12.11 -3.59
C THR A 132 -3.10 -11.53 -4.83
N SER A 133 -2.74 -10.25 -4.83
CA SER A 133 -2.22 -9.56 -6.02
C SER A 133 -0.73 -9.21 -5.97
N GLY A 134 -0.05 -9.53 -4.87
CA GLY A 134 1.37 -9.25 -4.69
C GLY A 134 1.68 -7.77 -4.42
N PRO A 135 2.93 -7.32 -4.66
CA PRO A 135 3.34 -5.97 -4.34
C PRO A 135 2.84 -4.92 -5.34
N LYS A 136 2.31 -3.80 -4.83
CA LYS A 136 1.90 -2.62 -5.63
C LYS A 136 2.41 -1.33 -5.01
N ARG A 137 2.63 -0.31 -5.85
CA ARG A 137 3.17 1.00 -5.44
C ARG A 137 2.24 2.10 -5.91
N PHE A 138 1.64 2.81 -4.98
CA PHE A 138 0.65 3.83 -5.26
C PHE A 138 1.26 5.22 -5.14
N ASP A 139 1.02 6.05 -6.13
CA ASP A 139 1.34 7.47 -6.10
C ASP A 139 0.11 8.27 -5.70
N TYR A 140 0.30 9.32 -4.91
CA TYR A 140 -0.80 10.20 -4.53
C TYR A 140 -1.15 11.17 -5.67
N VAL A 141 -2.43 11.23 -6.03
CA VAL A 141 -2.98 12.14 -7.04
C VAL A 141 -3.82 13.19 -6.33
N ALA A 142 -3.20 14.30 -5.93
CA ALA A 142 -3.85 15.35 -5.13
C ALA A 142 -5.11 15.97 -5.77
N LYS A 143 -5.20 15.99 -7.11
CA LYS A 143 -6.39 16.50 -7.82
C LYS A 143 -7.62 15.62 -7.58
N GLU A 144 -7.41 14.32 -7.49
CA GLU A 144 -8.47 13.32 -7.34
C GLU A 144 -8.51 12.75 -5.92
N ASP A 145 -7.73 13.32 -4.99
CA ASP A 145 -7.65 12.93 -3.58
C ASP A 145 -7.54 11.40 -3.35
N CYS A 146 -6.67 10.74 -4.12
CA CYS A 146 -6.55 9.28 -4.09
C CYS A 146 -5.16 8.74 -4.40
N TRP A 147 -4.95 7.47 -4.04
CA TRP A 147 -3.70 6.72 -4.25
C TRP A 147 -3.85 5.79 -5.45
N VAL A 148 -3.02 5.96 -6.49
CA VAL A 148 -3.21 5.29 -7.80
C VAL A 148 -2.01 4.41 -8.16
N TYR A 149 -2.27 3.16 -8.54
CA TYR A 149 -1.28 2.26 -9.10
C TYR A 149 -1.15 2.48 -10.60
N ARG A 150 0.05 2.86 -11.07
CA ARG A 150 0.21 3.32 -12.45
C ARG A 150 0.07 2.26 -13.53
N HIS A 151 0.28 1.00 -13.20
CA HIS A 151 0.33 -0.04 -14.23
C HIS A 151 -1.06 -0.35 -14.78
N ASP A 152 -2.09 -0.26 -13.94
CA ASP A 152 -3.48 -0.60 -14.30
C ASP A 152 -4.49 0.51 -13.94
N GLY A 153 -4.06 1.59 -13.28
CA GLY A 153 -4.90 2.73 -12.89
C GLY A 153 -5.76 2.48 -11.66
N GLN A 154 -5.65 1.32 -11.01
CA GLN A 154 -6.45 1.00 -9.84
C GLN A 154 -6.07 1.85 -8.62
N THR A 155 -7.05 2.19 -7.78
CA THR A 155 -6.78 2.91 -6.54
C THR A 155 -6.45 1.94 -5.40
N LEU A 156 -5.69 2.39 -4.39
CA LEU A 156 -5.39 1.59 -3.19
C LEU A 156 -6.67 1.04 -2.55
N HIS A 157 -7.64 1.93 -2.32
CA HIS A 157 -8.93 1.59 -1.74
C HIS A 157 -9.74 0.66 -2.66
N GLY A 158 -9.65 0.83 -3.98
CA GLY A 158 -10.31 -0.04 -4.96
C GLY A 158 -9.77 -1.46 -4.95
N VAL A 159 -8.43 -1.61 -4.86
CA VAL A 159 -7.78 -2.92 -4.74
C VAL A 159 -8.20 -3.61 -3.44
N LEU A 160 -8.04 -2.93 -2.30
CA LEU A 160 -8.42 -3.47 -0.99
C LEU A 160 -9.89 -3.86 -0.93
N LYS A 161 -10.78 -3.00 -1.44
CA LYS A 161 -12.21 -3.30 -1.53
C LYS A 161 -12.46 -4.56 -2.34
N THR A 162 -11.93 -4.63 -3.57
CA THR A 162 -12.21 -5.76 -4.48
C THR A 162 -11.71 -7.08 -3.89
N GLU A 163 -10.51 -7.09 -3.32
CA GLU A 163 -9.90 -8.28 -2.73
C GLU A 163 -10.68 -8.76 -1.49
N PHE A 164 -11.03 -7.85 -0.58
CA PHE A 164 -11.80 -8.21 0.61
C PHE A 164 -13.27 -8.56 0.30
N GLU A 165 -13.92 -7.89 -0.66
CA GLU A 165 -15.28 -8.27 -1.10
C GLU A 165 -15.28 -9.68 -1.71
N SER A 166 -14.26 -10.02 -2.50
CA SER A 166 -14.10 -11.37 -3.05
C SER A 166 -13.81 -12.42 -1.97
N MET A 167 -13.09 -12.04 -0.91
CA MET A 167 -12.75 -12.94 0.19
C MET A 167 -13.93 -13.18 1.14
N LEU A 168 -14.68 -12.14 1.49
CA LEU A 168 -15.78 -12.18 2.45
C LEU A 168 -17.14 -12.49 1.80
N GLY A 169 -17.25 -12.40 0.47
CA GLY A 169 -18.50 -12.64 -0.26
C GLY A 169 -19.59 -11.59 -0.01
N ARG A 170 -19.23 -10.42 0.49
CA ARG A 170 -20.15 -9.30 0.77
C ARG A 170 -19.56 -7.97 0.33
N LYS A 171 -20.42 -6.96 0.13
CA LYS A 171 -19.98 -5.62 -0.24
C LYS A 171 -19.36 -4.88 0.95
N LEU A 172 -18.33 -4.08 0.67
CA LEU A 172 -17.59 -3.29 1.63
C LEU A 172 -17.57 -1.80 1.26
N SER A 173 -17.62 -0.96 2.28
CA SER A 173 -17.68 0.51 2.16
C SER A 173 -16.33 1.16 2.47
N VAL A 174 -15.25 0.66 1.87
CA VAL A 174 -13.89 1.20 1.99
C VAL A 174 -13.78 2.64 1.45
N SER A 175 -14.78 3.10 0.68
CA SER A 175 -14.92 4.47 0.19
C SER A 175 -15.20 5.51 1.28
N ASN A 176 -15.39 5.10 2.54
CA ASN A 176 -15.54 6.03 3.66
C ASN A 176 -14.20 6.40 4.30
N CYS A 177 -13.11 5.72 3.93
CA CYS A 177 -11.78 6.02 4.42
C CYS A 177 -11.23 7.31 3.82
N ALA A 178 -10.28 7.95 4.51
CA ALA A 178 -9.60 9.15 4.00
C ALA A 178 -8.89 8.90 2.67
N HIS A 179 -8.94 9.88 1.76
CA HIS A 179 -8.26 9.82 0.44
C HIS A 179 -8.65 8.60 -0.43
N SER A 180 -9.93 8.22 -0.35
CA SER A 180 -10.51 7.05 -1.03
C SER A 180 -11.31 7.40 -2.30
N SER A 181 -11.22 8.66 -2.75
CA SER A 181 -11.91 9.14 -3.94
C SER A 181 -11.66 8.24 -5.14
N SER A 182 -12.72 7.99 -5.92
CA SER A 182 -12.65 7.18 -7.13
C SER A 182 -12.27 8.06 -8.32
N ILE A 183 -11.41 7.55 -9.20
CA ILE A 183 -11.12 8.20 -10.48
C ILE A 183 -12.38 8.03 -11.35
N ALA A 184 -12.96 9.14 -11.77
CA ALA A 184 -14.11 9.20 -12.68
C ALA A 184 -13.71 8.92 -14.14
#